data_AF-A0A4R9AP53-F1
#
_entry.id   AF-A0A4R9AP53-F1
#
_cell.length_a   1.000
_cell.length_b   1.000
_cell.length_c   1.000
_cell.angle_alpha   90.00
_cell.angle_beta   90.00
_cell.angle_gamma   90.00
#
_symmetry.space_group_name_H-M   'P 1'
#
loop_
_entity.id
_entity.type
_entity.pdbx_description
1 polymer ?
#
loop_
_entity_poly.entity_id
_entity_poly.type
_entity_poly.pdbx_seq_one_letter_code
_entity_poly.pdbx_strand_id
1 'polypeptide(L)'
;MPRLSSCTMSLRQLSVAGVALIGALLLAGCTFPTTAPPAMPPASPTTVPIPTPTPDPIIDTGPAKGAMGETETDAEGTIRYTTVAGDVGGLICDRFGRAYWQLDREENNAGFDCHTILGVGVVVIPTTDEKPR
;
A
#
# COMPACT_ATOMS: atom_id res chain seq x y z
N MET A 1 -25.97 27.14 23.67
CA MET A 1 -26.73 26.17 24.48
C MET A 1 -26.06 24.81 24.36
N PRO A 2 -25.67 24.15 25.46
CA PRO A 2 -25.09 22.81 25.40
C PRO A 2 -26.18 21.74 25.26
N ARG A 3 -25.90 20.65 24.54
CA ARG A 3 -26.64 19.38 24.67
C ARG A 3 -25.67 18.27 25.05
N LEU A 4 -25.90 17.72 26.23
CA LEU A 4 -25.30 16.49 26.76
C LEU A 4 -26.06 15.26 26.23
N SER A 5 -25.48 14.07 26.46
CA SER A 5 -26.12 12.75 26.47
C SER A 5 -26.41 12.15 25.07
N SER A 6 -26.04 10.92 24.76
CA SER A 6 -26.19 9.72 25.61
C SER A 6 -25.18 8.60 25.32
N CYS A 7 -24.83 7.86 26.38
CA CYS A 7 -24.24 6.53 26.28
C CYS A 7 -25.31 5.48 26.00
N THR A 8 -24.96 4.42 25.26
CA THR A 8 -25.61 3.11 25.45
C THR A 8 -24.67 1.97 25.04
N MET A 9 -24.26 1.15 26.02
CA MET A 9 -23.80 -0.21 25.76
C MET A 9 -24.96 -1.05 25.24
N SER A 10 -24.69 -2.02 24.37
CA SER A 10 -25.62 -3.13 24.12
C SER A 10 -24.89 -4.46 24.22
N LEU A 11 -25.26 -5.24 25.23
CA LEU A 11 -24.75 -6.57 25.55
C LEU A 11 -25.93 -7.54 25.55
N ARG A 12 -25.93 -8.55 24.67
CA ARG A 12 -26.81 -9.75 24.65
C ARG A 12 -26.23 -10.72 23.60
N GLN A 13 -25.65 -11.87 23.94
CA GLN A 13 -26.23 -13.11 24.50
C GLN A 13 -27.27 -13.83 23.61
N LEU A 14 -26.89 -15.01 23.13
CA LEU A 14 -27.68 -16.23 22.87
C LEU A 14 -26.64 -17.38 22.78
N SER A 15 -26.50 -18.30 23.75
CA SER A 15 -27.37 -19.46 24.07
C SER A 15 -27.43 -20.47 22.91
N VAL A 16 -26.71 -21.61 22.88
CA VAL A 16 -26.69 -22.82 23.76
C VAL A 16 -27.88 -23.78 23.53
N ALA A 17 -27.53 -25.05 23.22
CA ALA A 17 -28.31 -26.32 23.11
C ALA A 17 -28.16 -26.95 21.69
N GLY A 18 -27.97 -28.26 21.46
CA GLY A 18 -27.84 -29.49 22.29
C GLY A 18 -27.85 -30.73 21.33
N VAL A 19 -28.03 -32.02 21.69
CA VAL A 19 -28.19 -32.77 22.95
C VAL A 19 -27.77 -34.26 22.71
N ALA A 20 -26.96 -34.86 23.60
CA ALA A 20 -26.78 -36.31 23.92
C ALA A 20 -26.54 -37.41 22.85
N LEU A 21 -25.66 -38.37 23.18
CA LEU A 21 -26.07 -39.77 23.43
C LEU A 21 -25.15 -40.47 24.46
N ILE A 22 -25.55 -41.65 24.97
CA ILE A 22 -25.11 -42.23 26.26
C ILE A 22 -24.45 -43.61 26.09
N GLY A 23 -23.45 -43.90 26.94
CA GLY A 23 -23.00 -45.26 27.31
C GLY A 23 -21.49 -45.49 27.22
N ALA A 24 -20.85 -46.41 27.97
CA ALA A 24 -21.24 -47.14 29.18
C ALA A 24 -20.00 -47.81 29.84
N LEU A 25 -20.09 -48.19 31.12
CA LEU A 25 -19.24 -49.14 31.88
C LEU A 25 -17.72 -48.87 32.14
N LEU A 26 -17.43 -48.67 33.43
CA LEU A 26 -16.46 -49.42 34.28
C LEU A 26 -15.08 -49.85 33.74
N LEU A 27 -14.02 -49.35 34.39
CA LEU A 27 -13.05 -50.19 35.14
C LEU A 27 -12.10 -49.32 35.98
N ALA A 28 -11.78 -49.78 37.20
CA ALA A 28 -10.86 -49.08 38.09
C ALA A 28 -9.40 -49.45 37.78
N GLY A 29 -8.54 -48.45 37.62
CA GLY A 29 -7.10 -48.61 37.46
C GLY A 29 -6.36 -47.39 37.99
N CYS A 30 -5.69 -47.53 39.14
CA CYS A 30 -4.86 -46.48 39.71
C CYS A 30 -3.51 -46.38 38.98
N THR A 31 -3.48 -45.72 37.83
CA THR A 31 -2.21 -45.31 37.21
C THR A 31 -1.88 -43.89 37.65
N PHE A 32 -0.85 -43.74 38.49
CA PHE A 32 -0.29 -42.44 38.81
C PHE A 32 0.18 -41.76 37.52
N PRO A 33 -0.26 -40.52 37.22
CA PRO A 33 0.33 -39.78 36.13
C PRO A 33 1.75 -39.39 36.52
N THR A 34 2.75 -40.05 35.93
CA THR A 34 4.09 -39.46 35.84
C THR A 34 3.95 -38.21 34.99
N THR A 35 3.83 -37.07 35.64
CA THR A 35 3.80 -35.77 34.99
C THR A 35 5.11 -35.59 34.24
N ALA A 36 5.09 -35.80 32.93
CA ALA A 36 6.21 -35.41 32.08
C ALA A 36 6.51 -33.92 32.32
N PRO A 37 7.79 -33.50 32.37
CA PRO A 37 8.11 -32.08 32.44
C PRO A 37 7.34 -31.33 31.35
N PRO A 38 6.77 -30.15 31.64
CA PRO A 38 6.03 -29.40 30.63
C PRO A 38 6.92 -29.17 29.42
N ALA A 39 6.52 -29.72 28.28
CA ALA A 39 7.21 -29.49 27.03
C ALA A 39 7.25 -27.98 26.79
N MET A 40 8.45 -27.40 26.69
CA MET A 40 8.58 -25.99 26.34
C MET A 40 7.84 -25.75 25.02
N PRO A 41 6.95 -24.74 24.94
CA PRO A 41 6.34 -24.40 23.67
C PRO A 41 7.45 -24.07 22.68
N PRO A 42 7.36 -24.52 21.41
CA PRO A 42 8.34 -24.16 20.40
C PRO A 42 8.46 -22.65 20.32
N ALA A 43 9.69 -22.13 20.35
CA ALA A 43 9.92 -20.71 20.26
C ALA A 43 9.29 -20.16 18.97
N SER A 44 8.35 -19.22 19.12
CA SER A 44 7.70 -18.61 17.97
C SER A 44 8.77 -17.89 17.14
N PRO A 45 8.86 -18.12 15.81
CA PRO A 45 9.91 -17.53 15.00
C PRO A 45 9.76 -16.00 14.98
N THR A 46 10.76 -15.30 15.50
CA THR A 46 10.85 -13.84 15.37
C THR A 46 10.95 -13.48 13.89
N THR A 47 9.89 -12.90 13.33
CA THR A 47 9.89 -12.40 11.96
C THR A 47 10.87 -11.23 11.86
N VAL A 48 11.99 -11.44 11.17
CA VAL A 48 12.89 -10.34 10.79
C VAL A 48 12.15 -9.46 9.76
N PRO A 49 12.02 -8.14 9.98
CA PRO A 49 11.42 -7.26 8.98
C PRO A 49 12.28 -7.25 7.72
N ILE A 50 11.67 -7.51 6.57
CA ILE A 50 12.31 -7.31 5.28
C ILE A 50 12.46 -5.79 5.07
N PRO A 51 13.63 -5.27 4.69
CA PRO A 51 13.79 -3.85 4.39
C PRO A 51 12.92 -3.46 3.20
N THR A 52 12.11 -2.42 3.35
CA THR A 52 11.42 -1.77 2.22
C THR A 52 12.47 -1.24 1.24
N PRO A 53 12.35 -1.48 -0.07
CA PRO A 53 13.25 -0.89 -1.05
C PRO A 53 13.11 0.64 -1.04
N THR A 54 14.23 1.35 -1.05
CA THR A 54 14.24 2.79 -1.32
C THR A 54 13.92 2.99 -2.81
N PRO A 55 12.97 3.86 -3.19
CA PRO A 55 12.71 4.14 -4.59
C PRO A 55 13.89 4.82 -5.28
N ASP A 56 14.09 4.55 -6.58
CA ASP A 56 15.10 5.23 -7.38
C ASP A 56 14.82 6.74 -7.45
N PRO A 57 15.84 7.60 -7.37
CA PRO A 57 15.66 9.05 -7.47
C PRO A 57 15.05 9.44 -8.83
N ILE A 58 14.30 10.55 -8.86
CA ILE A 58 13.88 11.16 -10.13
C ILE A 58 15.07 11.99 -10.63
N ILE A 59 15.51 11.73 -11.86
CA ILE A 59 16.62 12.44 -12.49
C ILE A 59 16.10 13.09 -13.77
N ASP A 60 16.10 14.42 -13.84
CA ASP A 60 15.84 15.13 -15.11
C ASP A 60 17.12 15.08 -15.97
N THR A 61 17.09 14.36 -17.09
CA THR A 61 18.22 14.31 -18.04
C THR A 61 18.35 15.55 -18.92
N GLY A 62 17.44 16.52 -18.78
CA GLY A 62 17.35 17.74 -19.57
C GLY A 62 16.49 17.62 -20.83
N PRO A 63 16.19 18.75 -21.51
CA PRO A 63 15.30 18.78 -22.67
C PRO A 63 15.74 17.86 -23.81
N ALA A 64 14.80 17.08 -24.32
CA ALA A 64 14.98 16.20 -25.46
C ALA A 64 13.89 16.44 -26.51
N LYS A 65 14.13 16.04 -27.77
CA LYS A 65 13.10 16.15 -28.82
C LYS A 65 11.86 15.35 -28.43
N GLY A 66 10.73 16.03 -28.24
CA GLY A 66 9.47 15.42 -27.74
C GLY A 66 9.33 15.41 -26.21
N ALA A 67 10.27 16.02 -25.49
CA ALA A 67 10.21 16.35 -24.07
C ALA A 67 10.92 17.70 -23.81
N MET A 68 10.48 18.73 -24.54
CA MET A 68 11.07 20.07 -24.59
C MET A 68 10.51 21.04 -23.54
N GLY A 69 9.52 20.61 -22.77
CA GLY A 69 8.88 21.38 -21.72
C GLY A 69 9.83 21.84 -20.61
N GLU A 70 9.40 22.88 -19.92
CA GLU A 70 10.15 23.49 -18.83
C GLU A 70 9.96 22.68 -17.55
N THR A 71 11.02 22.55 -16.76
CA THR A 71 11.01 21.86 -15.46
C THR A 71 11.26 22.87 -14.36
N GLU A 72 10.40 22.88 -13.36
CA GLU A 72 10.60 23.58 -12.09
C GLU A 72 10.68 22.55 -10.94
N THR A 73 11.39 22.90 -9.86
CA THR A 73 11.40 22.12 -8.62
C THR A 73 10.92 23.02 -7.50
N ASP A 74 9.86 22.62 -6.79
CA ASP A 74 9.32 23.39 -5.67
C ASP A 74 10.13 23.23 -4.36
N ALA A 75 9.73 23.94 -3.30
CA ALA A 75 10.45 23.96 -2.03
C ALA A 75 10.45 22.59 -1.32
N GLU A 76 9.48 21.75 -1.67
CA GLU A 76 9.29 20.39 -1.21
C GLU A 76 10.16 19.37 -1.97
N GLY A 77 10.80 19.81 -3.07
CA GLY A 77 11.61 18.96 -3.94
C GLY A 77 10.80 18.25 -5.03
N THR A 78 9.53 18.60 -5.21
CA THR A 78 8.67 18.03 -6.25
C THR A 78 9.06 18.62 -7.60
N ILE A 79 9.28 17.73 -8.58
CA ILE A 79 9.57 18.12 -9.95
C ILE A 79 8.23 18.37 -10.67
N ARG A 80 8.13 19.49 -11.38
CA ARG A 80 6.95 19.93 -12.13
C ARG A 80 7.36 20.22 -13.56
N TYR A 81 6.76 19.51 -14.51
CA TYR A 81 7.08 19.64 -15.93
C TYR A 81 5.91 20.24 -16.69
N THR A 82 6.12 21.41 -17.31
CA THR A 82 5.12 22.10 -18.11
C THR A 82 5.29 21.75 -19.58
N THR A 83 4.33 20.99 -20.11
CA THR A 83 4.34 20.49 -21.50
C THR A 83 4.25 21.58 -22.56
N VAL A 84 4.97 21.40 -23.68
CA VAL A 84 4.96 22.29 -24.84
C VAL A 84 4.52 21.60 -26.12
N ALA A 85 4.33 22.37 -27.19
CA ALA A 85 3.87 21.85 -28.47
C ALA A 85 4.87 20.85 -29.07
N GLY A 86 4.42 19.61 -29.28
CA GLY A 86 5.23 18.51 -29.81
C GLY A 86 5.76 17.53 -28.76
N ASP A 87 5.44 17.74 -27.48
CA ASP A 87 5.77 16.78 -26.43
C ASP A 87 4.94 15.49 -26.50
N VAL A 88 5.54 14.37 -26.07
CA VAL A 88 4.98 13.02 -26.11
C VAL A 88 5.22 12.33 -24.77
N GLY A 89 4.17 11.75 -24.17
CA GLY A 89 4.24 11.14 -22.83
C GLY A 89 5.41 10.15 -22.65
N GLY A 90 5.66 9.29 -23.64
CA GLY A 90 6.79 8.34 -23.60
C GLY A 90 8.18 8.98 -23.60
N LEU A 91 8.36 10.13 -24.26
CA LEU A 91 9.65 10.82 -24.29
C LEU A 91 9.87 11.67 -23.02
N ILE A 92 8.78 12.13 -22.39
CA ILE A 92 8.82 12.70 -21.04
C ILE A 92 9.17 11.63 -20.01
N CYS A 93 8.60 10.42 -20.13
CA CYS A 93 8.97 9.25 -19.33
C CYS A 93 10.47 8.95 -19.43
N ASP A 94 11.02 8.90 -20.65
CA ASP A 94 12.45 8.69 -20.89
C ASP A 94 13.32 9.78 -20.23
N ARG A 95 12.92 11.07 -20.34
CA ARG A 95 13.63 12.21 -19.75
C ARG A 95 13.75 12.16 -18.22
N PHE A 96 12.79 11.55 -17.54
CA PHE A 96 12.78 11.41 -16.07
C PHE A 96 13.19 10.01 -15.58
N GLY A 97 13.48 9.07 -16.49
CA GLY A 97 13.70 7.66 -16.16
C GLY A 97 12.49 7.06 -15.44
N ARG A 98 11.29 7.26 -15.99
CA ARG A 98 10.00 6.86 -15.40
C ARG A 98 9.16 6.01 -16.33
N ALA A 99 8.23 5.25 -15.75
CA ALA A 99 7.18 4.56 -16.49
C ALA A 99 5.91 5.41 -16.57
N TYR A 100 4.99 5.04 -17.46
CA TYR A 100 3.74 5.79 -17.70
C TYR A 100 2.88 5.98 -16.43
N TRP A 101 2.87 4.99 -15.55
CA TRP A 101 2.15 5.01 -14.27
C TRP A 101 2.86 5.83 -13.18
N GLN A 102 4.00 6.43 -13.49
CA GLN A 102 4.80 7.29 -12.60
C GLN A 102 4.89 8.72 -13.14
N LEU A 103 4.00 9.10 -14.04
CA LEU A 103 3.74 10.49 -14.41
C LEU A 103 2.28 10.79 -14.07
N ASP A 104 2.04 11.70 -13.13
CA ASP A 104 0.71 12.18 -12.78
C ASP A 104 0.41 13.54 -13.41
N ARG A 105 -0.86 13.80 -13.71
CA ARG A 105 -1.36 15.18 -13.93
C ARG A 105 -1.59 15.87 -12.61
N GLU A 106 -1.13 17.11 -12.47
CA GLU A 106 -1.50 17.96 -11.34
C GLU A 106 -3.03 18.15 -11.21
N GLU A 107 -3.76 18.17 -12.33
CA GLU A 107 -5.20 18.42 -12.36
C GLU A 107 -6.06 17.30 -11.74
N ASN A 108 -5.60 16.04 -11.79
CA ASN A 108 -6.44 14.90 -11.39
C ASN A 108 -5.72 13.66 -10.84
N ASN A 109 -4.38 13.70 -10.65
CA ASN A 109 -3.56 12.57 -10.19
C ASN A 109 -3.89 11.25 -10.92
N ALA A 110 -4.11 11.35 -12.24
CA ALA A 110 -4.32 10.21 -13.10
C ALA A 110 -3.06 9.98 -13.93
N GLY A 111 -2.50 8.78 -13.79
CA GLY A 111 -1.38 8.31 -14.59
C GLY A 111 -1.65 8.42 -16.10
N PHE A 112 -0.64 8.82 -16.86
CA PHE A 112 -0.71 8.90 -18.32
C PHE A 112 -0.48 7.53 -18.98
N ASP A 113 -0.91 7.37 -20.23
CA ASP A 113 -0.30 6.39 -21.15
C ASP A 113 0.83 7.10 -21.92
N CYS A 114 1.98 6.43 -22.12
CA CYS A 114 3.09 6.90 -22.97
C CYS A 114 2.64 7.34 -24.39
N HIS A 115 1.54 6.79 -24.89
CA HIS A 115 0.96 7.11 -26.20
C HIS A 115 0.01 8.32 -26.18
N THR A 116 -0.25 8.89 -25.02
CA THR A 116 -1.11 10.08 -24.88
C THR A 116 -0.38 11.31 -25.41
N ILE A 117 -1.00 12.00 -26.37
CA ILE A 117 -0.58 13.36 -26.74
C ILE A 117 -0.99 14.30 -25.62
N LEU A 118 -0.02 15.03 -25.07
CA LEU A 118 -0.28 15.99 -24.01
C LEU A 118 -0.69 17.33 -24.62
N GLY A 119 -1.70 17.97 -24.03
CA GLY A 119 -2.07 19.34 -24.41
C GLY A 119 -1.02 20.32 -23.91
N VAL A 120 -0.74 21.38 -24.67
CA VAL A 120 0.22 22.42 -24.28
C VAL A 120 -0.20 23.07 -22.97
N GLY A 121 0.74 23.25 -22.05
CA GLY A 121 0.52 23.85 -20.73
C GLY A 121 -0.02 22.91 -19.66
N VAL A 122 -0.19 21.61 -19.96
CA VAL A 122 -0.47 20.59 -18.93
C VAL A 122 0.79 20.41 -18.07
N VAL A 123 0.62 20.53 -16.75
CA VAL A 123 1.67 20.21 -15.78
C VAL A 123 1.63 18.72 -15.44
N VAL A 124 2.78 18.06 -15.54
CA VAL A 124 2.95 16.66 -15.12
C VAL A 124 4.00 16.56 -14.03
N ILE A 125 3.79 15.62 -13.12
CA ILE A 125 4.62 15.38 -11.94
C ILE A 125 5.18 13.96 -12.06
N PRO A 126 6.49 13.78 -12.30
CA PRO A 126 7.10 12.46 -12.17
C PRO A 126 7.10 12.03 -10.70
N THR A 127 6.70 10.78 -10.45
CA THR A 127 6.58 10.21 -9.10
C THR A 127 7.53 9.01 -8.91
N THR A 128 7.44 8.34 -7.77
CA THR A 128 8.18 7.11 -7.46
C THR A 128 7.26 5.92 -7.26
N ASP A 129 6.00 6.01 -7.71
CA ASP A 129 4.95 5.05 -7.36
C ASP A 129 5.21 3.64 -7.90
N GLU A 130 4.79 2.65 -7.12
CA GLU A 130 4.75 1.26 -7.57
C GLU A 130 3.70 1.07 -8.66
N LYS A 131 3.95 0.12 -9.55
CA LYS A 131 2.98 -0.24 -10.59
C LYS A 131 1.67 -0.73 -9.96
N PRO A 132 0.50 -0.18 -10.36
CA PRO A 132 -0.80 -0.71 -9.94
C PRO A 132 -0.94 -2.21 -10.24
N ARG A 133 -1.55 -2.96 -9.32
CA ARG A 133 -1.72 -4.42 -9.39
C ARG A 133 -3.07 -4.83 -9.97
#